data_AF-A0A6J4R9P6-F1
#
_entry.id   AF-A0A6J4R9P6-F1
#
_cell.length_a   1.000
_cell.length_b   1.000
_cell.length_c   1.000
_cell.angle_alpha   90.00
_cell.angle_beta   90.00
_cell.angle_gamma   90.00
#
_symmetry.space_group_name_H-M   'P 1'
#
loop_
_entity.id
_entity.type
_entity.pdbx_description
1 polymer ?
#
loop_
_entity_poly.entity_id
_entity_poly.type
_entity_poly.pdbx_seq_one_letter_code
_entity_poly.pdbx_strand_id
1 'polypeptide(L)'
;MRTERAPWWETKPPSGPIPTTRWMVARAGEGRLEPLCVQAGAASVLPVFSFEEEAQMFLHLGGYADSGWRARESCTGELVSVLLGPCLDVEGVALDPLPEMLEDGTIGLVEVGRRRFVGQLLEGGRTASWCKPGAFSF
;
A
#
# COMPACT_ATOMS: atom_id res chain seq x y z
N MET A 1 -27.73 30.44 -20.50
CA MET A 1 -26.57 30.51 -19.57
C MET A 1 -26.36 29.11 -19.02
N ARG A 2 -25.25 28.46 -19.40
CA ARG A 2 -24.88 27.11 -18.97
C ARG A 2 -24.02 27.29 -17.72
N THR A 3 -24.51 26.87 -16.56
CA THR A 3 -23.69 26.83 -15.34
C THR A 3 -22.77 25.62 -15.44
N GLU A 4 -21.50 25.88 -15.74
CA GLU A 4 -20.44 24.88 -15.62
C GLU A 4 -20.31 24.49 -14.14
N ARG A 5 -20.51 23.21 -13.83
CA ARG A 5 -20.08 22.66 -12.54
C ARG A 5 -18.56 22.56 -12.59
N ALA A 6 -17.89 23.21 -11.64
CA ALA A 6 -16.46 23.03 -11.44
C ALA A 6 -16.14 21.53 -11.24
N PRO A 7 -15.04 21.04 -11.81
CA PRO A 7 -14.65 19.63 -11.69
C PRO A 7 -14.28 19.32 -10.23
N TRP A 8 -14.71 18.15 -9.75
CA TRP A 8 -14.66 17.75 -8.35
C TRP A 8 -13.25 17.62 -7.75
N TRP A 9 -12.18 17.74 -8.55
CA TRP A 9 -10.79 17.70 -8.06
C TRP A 9 -10.33 19.02 -7.42
N GLU A 10 -11.10 20.10 -7.56
CA GLU A 10 -10.78 21.43 -7.03
C GLU A 10 -11.29 21.67 -5.59
N THR A 11 -11.93 20.67 -4.97
CA THR A 11 -12.45 20.74 -3.58
C THR A 11 -11.71 19.88 -2.57
N LYS A 12 -10.60 19.22 -2.95
CA LYS A 12 -9.80 18.47 -1.97
C LYS A 12 -8.97 19.46 -1.15
N PRO A 13 -9.24 19.65 0.16
CA PRO A 13 -8.43 20.54 0.96
C PRO A 13 -6.98 20.02 0.96
N PRO A 14 -5.97 20.89 0.79
CA PRO A 14 -4.60 20.50 1.02
C PRO A 14 -4.44 20.24 2.53
N SER A 15 -3.80 19.12 2.88
CA SER A 15 -3.57 18.61 4.26
C SER A 15 -4.82 18.15 5.04
N GLY A 16 -5.41 17.03 4.62
CA GLY A 16 -6.23 16.17 5.50
C GLY A 16 -5.35 15.21 6.32
N PRO A 17 -5.88 14.60 7.41
CA PRO A 17 -5.17 13.54 8.12
C PRO A 17 -4.73 12.45 7.14
N ILE A 18 -3.53 11.90 7.36
CA ILE A 18 -3.02 10.76 6.58
C ILE A 18 -4.11 9.70 6.55
N PRO A 19 -4.46 9.14 5.37
CA PRO A 19 -5.43 8.04 5.29
C PRO A 19 -5.08 6.97 6.33
N THR A 20 -6.02 6.65 7.21
CA THR A 20 -5.81 5.61 8.25
C THR A 20 -5.64 4.22 7.66
N THR A 21 -6.05 4.08 6.40
CA THR A 21 -5.97 2.87 5.59
C THR A 21 -5.15 3.13 4.33
N ARG A 22 -4.43 2.10 3.90
CA ARG A 22 -3.75 2.03 2.60
C ARG A 22 -4.08 0.69 1.97
N TRP A 23 -3.80 0.56 0.69
CA TRP A 23 -4.04 -0.66 -0.05
C TRP A 23 -2.75 -1.46 -0.21
N MET A 24 -2.87 -2.77 -0.11
CA MET A 24 -1.81 -3.71 -0.45
C MET A 24 -2.35 -4.73 -1.44
N VAL A 25 -1.45 -5.35 -2.17
CA VAL A 25 -1.76 -6.56 -2.91
C VAL A 25 -1.43 -7.75 -2.01
N ALA A 26 -2.40 -8.63 -1.81
CA ALA A 26 -2.23 -9.83 -1.01
C ALA A 26 -3.07 -10.99 -1.54
N ARG A 27 -2.72 -12.21 -1.15
CA ARG A 27 -3.55 -13.40 -1.36
C ARG A 27 -3.80 -14.12 -0.04
N ALA A 28 -4.86 -14.93 -0.01
CA ALA A 28 -5.09 -15.85 1.09
C ALA A 28 -4.12 -17.04 0.93
N GLY A 29 -3.18 -17.18 1.87
CA GLY A 29 -2.35 -18.37 2.00
C GLY A 29 -3.00 -19.42 2.91
N GLU A 30 -2.25 -20.47 3.26
CA GLU A 30 -2.69 -21.48 4.22
C GLU A 30 -2.80 -20.87 5.63
N GLY A 31 -3.97 -20.33 5.95
CA GLY A 31 -4.32 -19.76 7.25
C GLY A 31 -3.58 -18.45 7.60
N ARG A 32 -3.05 -17.75 6.60
CA ARG A 32 -2.45 -16.42 6.77
C ARG A 32 -2.55 -15.56 5.51
N LEU A 33 -2.60 -14.25 5.71
CA LEU A 33 -2.40 -13.28 4.64
C LEU A 33 -0.97 -13.38 4.09
N GLU A 34 -0.85 -13.48 2.78
CA GLU A 34 0.43 -13.43 2.06
C GLU A 34 0.49 -12.12 1.26
N PRO A 35 1.29 -11.12 1.70
CA PRO A 35 1.49 -9.88 0.97
C PRO A 35 2.39 -10.07 -0.25
N LEU A 36 2.08 -9.38 -1.35
CA LEU A 36 2.92 -9.39 -2.55
C LEU A 36 4.18 -8.58 -2.29
N CYS A 37 5.33 -9.23 -2.39
CA CYS A 37 6.63 -8.55 -2.38
C CYS A 37 7.23 -8.63 -3.79
N VAL A 38 7.81 -7.52 -4.24
CA VAL A 38 8.40 -7.40 -5.59
C VAL A 38 9.90 -7.12 -5.49
N GLN A 39 10.65 -7.56 -6.49
CA GLN A 39 12.08 -7.33 -6.56
C GLN A 39 12.39 -5.94 -7.10
N ALA A 40 13.24 -5.21 -6.39
CA ALA A 40 13.79 -3.91 -6.72
C ALA A 40 15.32 -4.07 -6.86
N GLY A 41 15.79 -4.51 -8.02
CA GLY A 41 17.18 -4.93 -8.21
C GLY A 41 17.52 -6.13 -7.32
N ALA A 42 18.40 -5.94 -6.34
CA ALA A 42 18.78 -6.99 -5.37
C ALA A 42 17.96 -6.94 -4.06
N ALA A 43 17.10 -5.92 -3.89
CA ALA A 43 16.27 -5.76 -2.71
C ALA A 43 14.85 -6.27 -2.96
N SER A 44 14.16 -6.68 -1.90
CA SER A 44 12.72 -6.97 -1.93
C SER A 44 11.96 -5.82 -1.27
N VAL A 45 10.90 -5.35 -1.91
CA VAL A 45 10.05 -4.25 -1.39
C VAL A 45 8.58 -4.65 -1.38
N LEU A 46 7.82 -4.05 -0.46
CA LEU A 46 6.37 -4.19 -0.39
C LEU A 46 5.69 -3.01 -1.10
N PRO A 47 4.94 -3.21 -2.18
CA PRO A 47 4.09 -2.18 -2.78
C PRO A 47 2.94 -1.81 -1.83
N VAL A 48 2.77 -0.51 -1.58
CA VAL A 48 1.67 0.04 -0.80
C VAL A 48 1.05 1.19 -1.56
N PHE A 49 -0.27 1.19 -1.65
CA PHE A 49 -1.01 2.11 -2.50
C PHE A 49 -1.93 3.02 -1.69
N SER A 50 -2.11 4.24 -2.16
CA SER A 50 -2.97 5.25 -1.57
C SER A 50 -4.44 4.97 -1.88
N PHE A 51 -4.73 4.38 -3.04
CA PHE A 51 -6.07 4.08 -3.51
C PHE A 51 -6.24 2.63 -4.00
N GLU A 52 -7.48 2.15 -4.02
CA GLU A 52 -7.81 0.81 -4.52
C GLU A 52 -7.46 0.69 -5.99
N GLU A 53 -7.79 1.72 -6.77
CA GLU A 53 -7.63 1.76 -8.22
C GLU A 53 -6.16 1.62 -8.63
N GLU A 54 -5.23 2.17 -7.85
CA GLU A 54 -3.79 2.03 -8.07
C GLU A 54 -3.32 0.60 -7.81
N ALA A 55 -3.76 0.00 -6.71
CA ALA A 55 -3.45 -1.40 -6.39
C ALA A 55 -4.04 -2.36 -7.44
N GLN A 56 -5.26 -2.09 -7.90
CA GLN A 56 -5.90 -2.85 -8.98
C GLN A 56 -5.16 -2.67 -10.30
N MET A 57 -4.77 -1.45 -10.67
CA MET A 57 -4.01 -1.20 -11.89
C MET A 57 -2.67 -1.94 -11.85
N PHE A 58 -1.95 -1.87 -10.72
CA PHE A 58 -0.71 -2.60 -10.51
C PHE A 58 -0.90 -4.13 -10.68
N LEU A 59 -1.98 -4.68 -10.13
CA LEU A 59 -2.34 -6.09 -10.27
C LEU A 59 -2.56 -6.53 -11.71
N HIS A 60 -3.32 -5.74 -12.48
CA HIS A 60 -3.69 -6.10 -13.85
C HIS A 60 -2.51 -5.93 -14.80
N LEU A 61 -1.83 -4.79 -14.73
CA LEU A 61 -0.71 -4.49 -15.62
C LEU A 61 0.56 -5.28 -15.25
N GLY A 62 0.77 -5.58 -13.96
CA GLY A 62 1.88 -6.41 -13.49
C GLY A 62 1.68 -7.92 -13.67
N GLY A 63 0.56 -8.37 -14.26
CA GLY A 63 0.30 -9.78 -14.55
C GLY A 63 -0.05 -10.65 -13.33
N TYR A 64 -0.51 -10.04 -12.24
CA TYR A 64 -0.80 -10.74 -10.98
C TYR A 64 -2.28 -11.17 -10.83
N ALA A 65 -3.18 -10.65 -11.66
CA ALA A 65 -4.63 -10.81 -11.52
C ALA A 65 -5.11 -12.30 -11.48
N ASP A 66 -4.46 -13.17 -12.25
CA ASP A 66 -4.86 -14.58 -12.41
C ASP A 66 -4.31 -15.52 -11.32
N SER A 67 -3.44 -15.03 -10.44
CA SER A 67 -2.72 -15.86 -9.44
C SER A 67 -3.27 -15.76 -8.01
N GLY A 68 -4.55 -15.40 -7.88
CA GLY A 68 -5.22 -15.26 -6.58
C GLY A 68 -4.85 -14.01 -5.79
N TRP A 69 -4.01 -13.13 -6.34
CA TRP A 69 -3.68 -11.82 -5.77
C TRP A 69 -4.86 -10.86 -5.88
N ARG A 70 -5.12 -10.09 -4.83
CA ARG A 70 -6.21 -9.12 -4.75
C ARG A 70 -5.75 -7.85 -4.08
N ALA A 71 -6.32 -6.72 -4.50
CA ALA A 71 -6.18 -5.45 -3.79
C ALA A 71 -6.99 -5.56 -2.50
N ARG A 72 -6.38 -5.17 -1.39
CA ARG A 72 -6.99 -5.23 -0.07
C ARG A 72 -6.69 -3.95 0.69
N GLU A 73 -7.76 -3.32 1.18
CA GLU A 73 -7.65 -2.24 2.16
C GLU A 73 -7.05 -2.79 3.46
N SER A 74 -6.07 -2.07 3.99
CA SER A 74 -5.34 -2.44 5.19
C SER A 74 -5.16 -1.22 6.08
N CYS A 75 -5.47 -1.37 7.35
CA CYS A 75 -5.24 -0.30 8.31
C CYS A 75 -3.77 -0.15 8.67
N THR A 76 -3.45 0.98 9.30
CA THR A 76 -2.12 1.25 9.87
C THR A 76 -1.60 0.09 10.75
N GLY A 77 -2.44 -0.49 11.60
CA GLY A 77 -2.05 -1.60 12.48
C GLY A 77 -1.75 -2.89 11.73
N GLU A 78 -2.51 -3.20 10.67
CA GLU A 78 -2.24 -4.34 9.79
C GLU A 78 -0.93 -4.15 9.03
N LEU A 79 -0.70 -2.95 8.47
CA LEU A 79 0.56 -2.63 7.78
C LEU A 79 1.77 -2.80 8.70
N VAL A 80 1.70 -2.31 9.94
CA VAL A 80 2.76 -2.52 10.93
C VAL A 80 2.94 -4.01 11.22
N SER A 81 1.86 -4.77 11.41
CA SER A 81 1.92 -6.21 11.68
C SER A 81 2.54 -6.99 10.53
N VAL A 82 2.21 -6.62 9.28
CA VAL A 82 2.80 -7.19 8.06
C VAL A 82 4.30 -6.92 8.00
N LEU A 83 4.71 -5.65 8.18
CA LEU A 83 6.11 -5.22 8.10
C LEU A 83 6.99 -5.71 9.25
N LEU A 84 6.39 -6.10 10.37
CA LEU A 84 7.10 -6.70 11.51
C LEU A 84 6.98 -8.23 11.55
N GLY A 85 6.24 -8.84 10.63
CA GLY A 85 5.99 -10.28 10.56
C GLY A 85 6.26 -10.84 9.15
N PRO A 86 5.22 -11.11 8.34
CA PRO A 86 5.36 -11.69 6.99
C PRO A 86 6.39 -10.99 6.08
N CYS A 87 6.57 -9.67 6.24
CA CYS A 87 7.50 -8.86 5.46
C CYS A 87 8.71 -8.40 6.29
N LEU A 88 9.17 -9.19 7.28
CA LEU A 88 10.33 -8.82 8.10
C LEU A 88 11.63 -8.70 7.29
N ASP A 89 11.72 -9.38 6.14
CA ASP A 89 12.91 -9.41 5.29
C ASP A 89 12.86 -8.41 4.13
N VAL A 90 11.79 -7.62 3.98
CA VAL A 90 11.74 -6.56 2.94
C VAL A 90 12.59 -5.37 3.37
N GLU A 91 13.37 -4.80 2.45
CA GLU A 91 14.22 -3.64 2.75
C GLU A 91 13.42 -2.35 2.83
N GLY A 92 12.34 -2.28 2.06
CA GLY A 92 11.55 -1.06 1.88
C GLY A 92 10.10 -1.29 1.50
N VAL A 93 9.39 -0.17 1.43
CA VAL A 93 8.02 -0.03 0.95
C VAL A 93 8.04 0.90 -0.26
N ALA A 94 7.50 0.45 -1.39
CA ALA A 94 7.31 1.30 -2.55
C ALA A 94 5.92 1.94 -2.48
N LEU A 95 5.84 3.27 -2.52
CA LEU A 95 4.57 4.00 -2.45
C LEU A 95 4.02 4.28 -3.85
N ASP A 96 2.80 3.82 -4.11
CA ASP A 96 2.12 4.00 -5.39
C ASP A 96 2.97 3.61 -6.62
N PRO A 97 3.70 2.47 -6.60
CA PRO A 97 4.55 2.11 -7.71
C PRO A 97 3.72 1.76 -8.95
N LEU A 98 4.21 2.16 -10.13
CA LEU A 98 3.71 1.65 -11.40
C LEU A 98 4.44 0.35 -11.76
N PRO A 99 3.77 -0.61 -12.42
CA PRO A 99 4.41 -1.84 -12.90
C PRO A 99 5.66 -1.60 -13.74
N GLU A 100 5.62 -0.58 -14.61
CA GLU A 100 6.73 -0.20 -15.49
C GLU A 100 8.00 0.16 -14.70
N MET A 101 7.87 0.62 -13.45
CA MET A 101 9.02 0.93 -12.60
C MET A 101 9.79 -0.32 -12.16
N LEU A 102 9.15 -1.50 -12.19
CA LEU A 102 9.82 -2.78 -11.97
C LEU A 102 10.67 -3.16 -13.18
N GLU A 103 10.13 -2.97 -14.38
CA GLU A 103 10.80 -3.29 -15.64
C GLU A 103 11.99 -2.36 -15.88
N ASP A 104 11.79 -1.07 -15.66
CA ASP A 104 12.81 -0.03 -15.87
C ASP A 104 13.80 0.08 -14.70
N GLY A 105 13.59 -0.66 -13.60
CA GLY A 105 14.44 -0.62 -12.40
C GLY A 105 14.39 0.71 -11.64
N THR A 106 13.32 1.49 -11.81
CA THR A 106 13.17 2.84 -11.22
C THR A 106 12.32 2.86 -9.94
N ILE A 107 11.86 1.71 -9.45
CA ILE A 107 11.06 1.60 -8.22
C ILE A 107 11.69 2.26 -6.98
N GLY A 108 13.03 2.34 -6.93
CA GLY A 108 13.76 3.02 -5.86
C GLY A 108 13.44 4.52 -5.70
N LEU A 109 12.83 5.16 -6.72
CA LEU A 109 12.39 6.55 -6.66
C LEU A 109 11.21 6.77 -5.69
N VAL A 110 10.40 5.73 -5.48
CA VAL A 110 9.23 5.76 -4.58
C VAL A 110 9.41 4.86 -3.36
N GLU A 111 10.62 4.34 -3.16
CA GLU A 111 10.94 3.49 -2.03
C GLU A 111 11.18 4.31 -0.76
N VAL A 112 10.56 3.85 0.33
CA VAL A 112 10.82 4.29 1.69
C VAL A 112 11.30 3.09 2.50
N GLY A 113 12.48 3.21 3.11
CA GLY A 113 13.04 2.12 3.93
C GLY A 113 12.07 1.66 5.03
N ARG A 114 11.99 0.35 5.27
CA ARG A 114 10.99 -0.30 6.13
C ARG A 114 10.86 0.36 7.50
N ARG A 115 12.00 0.56 8.18
CA ARG A 115 12.04 1.16 9.54
C ARG A 115 11.49 2.59 9.55
N ARG A 116 11.79 3.38 8.53
CA ARG A 116 11.31 4.76 8.39
C ARG A 116 9.80 4.78 8.18
N PHE A 117 9.31 3.92 7.30
CA PHE A 117 7.88 3.83 7.02
C PHE A 117 7.06 3.36 8.24
N VAL A 118 7.54 2.35 8.97
CA VAL A 118 6.92 1.91 10.24
C VAL A 118 6.94 3.05 11.27
N GLY A 119 8.05 3.80 11.38
CA GLY A 119 8.11 4.99 12.23
C GLY A 119 7.01 6.00 11.89
N GLN A 120 6.85 6.36 10.63
CA GLN A 120 5.81 7.28 10.16
C GLN A 120 4.39 6.79 10.48
N LEU A 121 4.13 5.48 10.31
CA LEU A 121 2.86 4.86 10.67
C LEU A 121 2.55 4.98 12.17
N LEU A 122 3.55 4.71 13.02
CA LEU A 122 3.40 4.80 14.48
C LEU A 122 3.23 6.25 14.95
N GLU A 123 3.92 7.19 14.32
CA GLU A 123 3.79 8.62 14.63
C GLU A 123 2.41 9.17 14.24
N GLY A 124 1.92 8.81 13.06
CA GLY A 124 0.58 9.18 12.56
C GLY A 124 -0.56 8.49 13.33
N GLY A 125 -0.36 7.25 13.79
CA GLY A 125 -1.30 6.52 14.63
C GLY A 125 -1.52 7.12 16.02
N ARG A 126 -0.72 8.10 16.45
CA ARG A 126 -0.99 8.90 17.66
C ARG A 126 -2.05 10.00 17.44
N THR A 127 -2.39 10.28 16.18
CA THR A 127 -3.38 11.30 15.78
C THR A 127 -4.65 10.72 15.17
N ALA A 128 -4.66 9.44 14.81
CA ALA A 128 -5.80 8.77 14.20
C ALA A 128 -6.15 7.46 14.93
N SER A 129 -7.43 7.06 14.91
CA SER A 129 -7.89 5.86 15.62
C SER A 129 -7.30 4.60 14.99
N TRP A 130 -6.53 3.84 15.77
CA TRP A 130 -6.14 2.47 15.42
C TRP A 130 -7.39 1.62 15.17
N CYS A 131 -7.34 0.68 14.22
CA CYS A 131 -8.39 -0.31 14.09
C CYS A 131 -8.54 -1.10 15.39
N LYS A 132 -9.79 -1.39 15.78
CA LYS A 132 -10.07 -2.17 16.97
C LYS A 132 -9.40 -3.55 16.83
N PRO A 133 -8.69 -4.04 17.87
CA PRO A 133 -8.16 -5.39 17.85
C PRO A 133 -9.33 -6.39 17.75
N GLY A 134 -9.37 -7.18 16.68
CA GLY A 134 -10.42 -8.19 16.44
C GLY A 134 -10.96 -8.28 15.00
N ALA A 135 -10.61 -7.35 14.11
CA ALA A 135 -10.97 -7.43 12.68
C ALA A 135 -9.92 -8.22 11.84
N PHE A 136 -9.02 -8.95 12.48
CA PHE A 136 -7.95 -9.70 11.83
C PHE A 136 -8.43 -11.13 11.56
N SER A 137 -8.95 -11.37 10.37
CA SER A 137 -9.03 -12.73 9.83
C SER A 137 -7.76 -13.00 9.04
N PHE A 138 -6.98 -13.97 9.54
CA PHE A 138 -5.85 -14.61 8.87
C PHE A 138 -6.35 -15.67 7.88
#